data_AF-A0A937N1V4-F1
#
_entry.id   AF-A0A937N1V4-F1
#
_cell.length_a   1.000
_cell.length_b   1.000
_cell.length_c   1.000
_cell.angle_alpha   90.00
_cell.angle_beta   90.00
_cell.angle_gamma   90.00
#
_symmetry.space_group_name_H-M   'P 1'
#
loop_
_entity.id
_entity.type
_entity.pdbx_description
1 polymer ?
#
loop_
_entity_poly.entity_id
_entity_poly.type
_entity_poly.pdbx_seq_one_letter_code
_entity_poly.pdbx_strand_id
1 'polypeptide(L)'
;MRVPWCLTLLSLALFVGCNVNVGTTEPTDSPADATSPDEVTPEEVAPEEGAPTEPEPETPEEGPETTVSDPPEEPKTERVKADVGVGKKGRSLDQYDGGTQGVIAGPAKAYFGFREKAVFQIQIPQAMQYFKGAEGRAPKSHEEFMSKIIEANNIKLPELNPRQKYIYDPEKEELMVQRPR
;
A
#
# COMPACT_ATOMS: atom_id res chain seq x y z
N MET A 1 -6.55 -33.97 -42.64
CA MET A 1 -6.84 -35.14 -41.78
C MET A 1 -7.38 -34.61 -40.46
N ARG A 2 -8.69 -34.34 -40.32
CA ARG A 2 -9.78 -35.22 -39.84
C ARG A 2 -9.44 -35.97 -38.54
N VAL A 3 -10.00 -35.44 -37.44
CA VAL A 3 -10.09 -36.00 -36.09
C VAL A 3 -11.15 -37.10 -36.04
N PRO A 4 -10.98 -38.13 -35.20
CA PRO A 4 -12.10 -38.59 -34.37
C PRO A 4 -11.63 -38.71 -32.91
N TRP A 5 -12.25 -38.02 -31.95
CA TRP A 5 -13.54 -38.33 -31.34
C TRP A 5 -13.58 -39.76 -30.79
N CYS A 6 -13.20 -39.90 -29.52
CA CYS A 6 -13.65 -41.00 -28.67
C CYS A 6 -14.03 -40.42 -27.30
N LEU A 7 -15.35 -40.34 -27.09
CA LEU A 7 -16.02 -40.12 -25.82
C LEU A 7 -15.60 -41.16 -24.78
N THR A 8 -15.44 -40.75 -23.53
CA THR A 8 -16.10 -41.33 -22.32
C THR A 8 -15.61 -40.54 -21.10
N LEU A 9 -16.38 -39.58 -20.58
CA LEU A 9 -17.38 -39.77 -19.51
C LEU A 9 -16.83 -40.56 -18.31
N LEU A 10 -16.36 -39.85 -17.28
CA LEU A 10 -16.62 -40.24 -15.89
C LEU A 10 -16.66 -39.00 -14.99
N SER A 11 -17.85 -38.40 -14.91
CA SER A 11 -18.26 -37.59 -13.76
C SER A 11 -18.21 -38.46 -12.51
N LEU A 12 -17.54 -37.99 -11.46
CA LEU A 12 -18.00 -38.25 -10.10
C LEU A 12 -17.72 -37.02 -9.23
N ALA A 13 -18.75 -36.18 -9.16
CA ALA A 13 -18.90 -35.18 -8.12
C ALA A 13 -19.15 -35.91 -6.79
N LEU A 14 -18.28 -35.70 -5.81
CA LEU A 14 -18.60 -35.92 -4.40
C LEU A 14 -18.50 -34.56 -3.69
N PHE A 15 -19.59 -33.81 -3.79
CA PHE A 15 -19.97 -32.81 -2.81
C PHE A 15 -20.36 -33.56 -1.52
N VAL A 16 -19.43 -33.70 -0.58
CA VAL A 16 -19.78 -34.00 0.81
C VAL A 16 -19.97 -32.67 1.51
N GLY A 17 -21.23 -32.30 1.70
CA GLY A 17 -21.64 -31.15 2.48
C GLY A 17 -21.29 -31.33 3.96
N CYS A 18 -20.66 -30.32 4.55
CA CYS A 18 -20.80 -30.08 5.97
C CYS A 18 -22.04 -29.21 6.16
N ASN A 19 -23.00 -29.89 6.74
CA ASN A 19 -24.30 -29.45 7.17
C ASN A 19 -24.20 -28.31 8.20
N VAL A 20 -25.20 -27.45 8.09
CA VAL A 20 -25.75 -26.47 9.02
C VAL A 20 -25.31 -26.60 10.48
N ASN A 21 -24.92 -25.47 11.08
CA ASN A 21 -25.28 -25.22 12.47
C ASN A 21 -25.67 -23.74 12.62
N VAL A 22 -26.97 -23.49 12.44
CA VAL A 22 -27.62 -22.22 12.78
C VAL A 22 -27.86 -22.26 14.27
N GLY A 23 -26.99 -21.59 15.03
CA GLY A 23 -27.22 -21.30 16.44
C GLY A 23 -28.13 -20.09 16.57
N THR A 24 -29.44 -20.33 16.68
CA THR A 24 -30.44 -19.40 17.20
C THR A 24 -30.51 -19.55 18.72
N THR A 25 -30.27 -18.46 19.45
CA THR A 25 -30.90 -18.07 20.74
C THR A 25 -30.50 -16.61 20.97
N GLU A 26 -31.30 -15.66 20.48
CA GLU A 26 -32.35 -14.92 21.21
C GLU A 26 -31.85 -13.59 21.83
N PRO A 27 -32.68 -12.54 21.76
CA PRO A 27 -32.36 -11.17 22.14
C PRO A 27 -32.60 -10.94 23.65
N THR A 28 -32.29 -9.73 24.12
CA THR A 28 -32.56 -9.15 25.46
C THR A 28 -31.26 -8.83 26.19
N ASP A 29 -30.85 -7.57 26.16
CA ASP A 29 -31.13 -6.68 27.30
C ASP A 29 -30.80 -5.24 26.87
N SER A 30 -31.84 -4.41 26.82
CA SER A 30 -31.74 -2.97 26.86
C SER A 30 -32.41 -2.58 28.17
N PRO A 31 -31.76 -1.75 28.97
CA PRO A 31 -32.48 -0.58 29.44
C PRO A 31 -31.71 0.70 29.14
N ALA A 32 -32.50 1.65 28.66
CA ALA A 32 -32.24 3.07 28.62
C ALA A 32 -31.80 3.61 29.99
N ASP A 33 -30.93 4.63 29.96
CA ASP A 33 -31.10 5.88 30.70
C ASP A 33 -30.11 6.89 30.08
N ALA A 34 -30.57 7.84 29.28
CA ALA A 34 -31.02 9.17 29.71
C ALA A 34 -29.88 10.00 30.33
N THR A 35 -29.43 11.01 29.58
CA THR A 35 -29.42 12.42 30.00
C THR A 35 -28.67 13.25 28.95
N SER A 36 -29.41 14.21 28.37
CA SER A 36 -28.98 15.30 27.48
C SER A 36 -28.11 16.34 28.24
N PRO A 37 -27.96 17.58 27.74
CA PRO A 37 -27.19 18.04 26.58
C PRO A 37 -26.15 19.10 27.00
N ASP A 38 -24.91 19.03 26.54
CA ASP A 38 -24.01 20.20 26.60
C ASP A 38 -23.85 20.78 25.20
N GLU A 39 -24.79 21.68 24.93
CA GLU A 39 -24.62 22.96 24.26
C GLU A 39 -23.15 23.46 24.28
N VAL A 40 -22.47 23.38 23.15
CA VAL A 40 -21.39 24.32 22.86
C VAL A 40 -21.77 25.07 21.60
N THR A 41 -22.29 26.26 21.89
CA THR A 41 -22.52 27.38 21.00
C THR A 41 -21.34 27.58 20.03
N PRO A 42 -21.61 27.94 18.76
CA PRO A 42 -20.57 28.18 17.76
C PRO A 42 -19.91 29.53 18.02
N GLU A 43 -18.60 29.55 18.27
CA GLU A 43 -17.82 30.77 18.09
C GLU A 43 -17.51 30.93 16.59
N GLU A 44 -18.39 31.69 15.98
CA GLU A 44 -18.18 32.51 14.79
C GLU A 44 -16.90 33.35 14.94
N VAL A 45 -15.89 33.03 14.14
CA VAL A 45 -14.81 33.98 13.82
C VAL A 45 -14.67 34.03 12.31
N ALA A 46 -15.30 35.05 11.74
CA ALA A 46 -14.96 35.63 10.46
C ALA A 46 -14.60 37.10 10.72
N PRO A 47 -14.03 37.83 9.76
CA PRO A 47 -12.95 37.52 8.83
C PRO A 47 -11.82 38.56 8.99
N GLU A 48 -10.54 38.19 8.87
CA GLU A 48 -9.49 39.21 8.67
C GLU A 48 -8.99 39.15 7.22
N GLU A 49 -9.66 39.98 6.44
CA GLU A 49 -9.33 40.49 5.13
C GLU A 49 -7.95 41.19 5.20
N GLY A 50 -6.99 40.69 4.43
CA GLY A 50 -5.61 41.18 4.47
C GLY A 50 -4.78 40.75 3.27
N ALA A 51 -5.32 40.93 2.06
CA ALA A 51 -4.51 41.12 0.84
C ALA A 51 -4.88 42.51 0.33
N PRO A 52 -3.94 43.37 -0.13
CA PRO A 52 -3.12 43.02 -1.29
C PRO A 52 -1.69 43.58 -1.25
N THR A 53 -0.72 42.87 -1.80
CA THR A 53 0.40 43.53 -2.50
C THR A 53 0.84 42.61 -3.62
N GLU A 54 0.12 42.75 -4.73
CA GLU A 54 0.59 42.52 -6.08
C GLU A 54 1.67 43.55 -6.41
N PRO A 55 2.77 43.12 -7.03
CA PRO A 55 3.15 43.79 -8.27
C PRO A 55 3.38 42.78 -9.40
N GLU A 56 2.49 42.82 -10.40
CA GLU A 56 2.83 42.64 -11.82
C GLU A 56 3.63 43.88 -12.30
N PRO A 57 4.21 43.92 -13.51
CA PRO A 57 4.89 42.88 -14.29
C PRO A 57 6.26 43.41 -14.79
N GLU A 58 7.33 42.60 -14.82
CA GLU A 58 8.46 42.90 -15.70
C GLU A 58 8.86 41.64 -16.49
N THR A 59 8.59 41.72 -17.78
CA THR A 59 9.10 40.90 -18.89
C THR A 59 9.29 41.93 -20.02
N PRO A 60 10.23 41.79 -20.96
CA PRO A 60 11.41 40.91 -21.09
C PRO A 60 12.73 41.67 -21.34
N GLU A 61 13.88 41.09 -21.01
CA GLU A 61 15.09 41.30 -21.82
C GLU A 61 15.80 39.97 -22.10
N GLU A 62 16.42 39.97 -23.28
CA GLU A 62 16.67 38.88 -24.20
C GLU A 62 18.15 38.49 -24.16
N GLY A 63 18.47 37.29 -23.66
CA GLY A 63 19.72 36.53 -23.92
C GLY A 63 21.07 37.16 -23.51
N PRO A 64 22.21 36.43 -23.63
CA PRO A 64 22.39 35.09 -24.17
C PRO A 64 22.91 34.06 -23.14
N GLU A 65 22.64 32.79 -23.44
CA GLU A 65 23.45 31.62 -23.10
C GLU A 65 24.03 31.52 -21.68
N THR A 66 23.33 30.80 -20.80
CA THR A 66 23.98 30.11 -19.67
C THR A 66 23.67 28.63 -19.78
N THR A 67 24.66 27.92 -20.32
CA THR A 67 25.03 26.53 -20.01
C THR A 67 23.96 25.67 -19.35
N VAL A 68 23.46 24.73 -20.16
CA VAL A 68 22.85 23.46 -19.75
C VAL A 68 23.53 22.97 -18.47
N SER A 69 22.80 23.05 -17.36
CA SER A 69 23.22 22.42 -16.12
C SER A 69 23.11 20.92 -16.33
N ASP A 70 24.26 20.27 -16.46
CA ASP A 70 24.45 18.84 -16.24
C ASP A 70 23.55 18.37 -15.07
N PRO A 71 22.68 17.37 -15.26
CA PRO A 71 22.03 16.70 -14.15
C PRO A 71 23.13 16.16 -13.22
N PRO A 72 23.04 16.39 -11.90
CA PRO A 72 23.98 15.78 -10.96
C PRO A 72 23.99 14.28 -11.22
N GLU A 73 25.17 13.71 -11.48
CA GLU A 73 25.37 12.28 -11.70
C GLU A 73 24.96 11.53 -10.43
N GLU A 74 23.66 11.21 -10.32
CA GLU A 74 23.11 10.48 -9.19
C GLU A 74 23.80 9.11 -9.11
N PRO A 75 24.16 8.63 -7.90
CA PRO A 75 24.62 7.25 -7.77
C PRO A 75 23.58 6.36 -8.43
N LYS A 76 24.01 5.52 -9.38
CA LYS A 76 23.18 4.61 -10.18
C LYS A 76 22.29 3.76 -9.26
N THR A 77 21.14 4.31 -8.87
CA THR A 77 20.21 3.71 -7.92
C THR A 77 18.91 3.49 -8.68
N GLU A 78 18.47 2.25 -8.70
CA GLU A 78 17.27 1.87 -9.41
C GLU A 78 16.10 1.91 -8.43
N ARG A 79 15.05 2.65 -8.78
CA ARG A 79 13.78 2.66 -8.04
C ARG A 79 12.87 1.58 -8.62
N VAL A 80 12.63 0.53 -7.85
CA VAL A 80 11.75 -0.58 -8.22
C VAL A 80 10.51 -0.52 -7.36
N LYS A 81 9.32 -0.81 -7.92
CA LYS A 81 8.08 -0.90 -7.14
C LYS A 81 8.21 -1.91 -6.00
N ALA A 82 7.70 -1.57 -4.81
CA ALA A 82 7.65 -2.50 -3.70
C ALA A 82 6.55 -3.54 -3.96
N ASP A 83 6.94 -4.76 -4.29
CA ASP A 83 6.03 -5.88 -4.54
C ASP A 83 6.63 -7.18 -3.94
N VAL A 84 5.99 -8.32 -4.20
CA VAL A 84 6.46 -9.64 -3.75
C VAL A 84 7.92 -9.89 -4.14
N GLY A 85 8.73 -10.34 -3.18
CA GLY A 85 10.14 -10.67 -3.37
C GLY A 85 11.10 -9.55 -3.02
N VAL A 86 10.64 -8.44 -2.42
CA VAL A 86 11.55 -7.42 -1.86
C VAL A 86 12.00 -7.77 -0.44
N GLY A 87 11.24 -8.58 0.29
CA GLY A 87 11.56 -8.94 1.67
C GLY A 87 12.75 -9.89 1.78
N LYS A 88 13.61 -9.63 2.78
CA LYS A 88 14.77 -10.46 3.11
C LYS A 88 14.37 -11.91 3.42
N LYS A 89 13.25 -12.11 4.12
CA LYS A 89 12.78 -13.44 4.54
C LYS A 89 12.37 -14.30 3.35
N GLY A 90 11.55 -13.76 2.44
CA GLY A 90 11.18 -14.45 1.20
C GLY A 90 12.41 -14.79 0.36
N ARG A 91 13.30 -13.82 0.12
CA ARG A 91 14.50 -14.01 -0.71
C ARG A 91 15.58 -14.89 -0.10
N SER A 92 15.68 -14.95 1.23
CA SER A 92 16.61 -15.86 1.90
C SER A 92 16.30 -17.34 1.64
N LEU A 93 15.06 -17.65 1.22
CA LEU A 93 14.65 -19.00 0.88
C LEU A 93 14.90 -19.37 -0.59
N ASP A 94 15.32 -18.41 -1.42
CA ASP A 94 15.67 -18.67 -2.83
C ASP A 94 16.89 -19.59 -2.96
N GLN A 95 17.78 -19.60 -1.96
CA GLN A 95 18.88 -20.57 -1.84
C GLN A 95 18.39 -22.03 -1.88
N TYR A 96 17.15 -22.26 -1.45
CA TYR A 96 16.59 -23.58 -1.23
C TYR A 96 15.65 -24.02 -2.34
N ASP A 97 15.50 -23.26 -3.44
CA ASP A 97 14.52 -23.53 -4.52
C ASP A 97 14.81 -24.82 -5.33
N GLY A 98 15.87 -25.57 -4.97
CA GLY A 98 16.31 -26.77 -5.68
C GLY A 98 16.24 -28.05 -4.84
N GLY A 99 15.85 -29.15 -5.49
CA GLY A 99 15.89 -30.51 -4.92
C GLY A 99 14.91 -30.72 -3.76
N THR A 100 15.22 -31.68 -2.88
CA THR A 100 14.41 -32.01 -1.69
C THR A 100 14.25 -30.84 -0.73
N GLN A 101 15.23 -29.93 -0.70
CA GLN A 101 15.22 -28.75 0.16
C GLN A 101 14.15 -27.73 -0.27
N GLY A 102 13.82 -27.66 -1.56
CA GLY A 102 12.73 -26.80 -2.08
C GLY A 102 11.35 -27.30 -1.68
N VAL A 103 11.17 -28.61 -1.52
CA VAL A 103 9.92 -29.18 -1.02
C VAL A 103 9.69 -28.80 0.46
N ILE A 104 10.78 -28.73 1.24
CA ILE A 104 10.73 -28.35 2.66
C ILE A 104 10.56 -26.84 2.84
N ALA A 105 11.30 -26.03 2.08
CA ALA A 105 11.28 -24.57 2.17
C ALA A 105 10.09 -23.92 1.43
N GLY A 106 9.47 -24.63 0.48
CA GLY A 106 8.38 -24.15 -0.36
C GLY A 106 7.21 -23.53 0.41
N PRO A 107 6.65 -24.18 1.45
CA PRO A 107 5.57 -23.61 2.25
C PRO A 107 5.96 -22.28 2.93
N ALA A 108 7.18 -22.18 3.45
CA ALA A 108 7.66 -20.95 4.07
C ALA A 108 7.82 -19.82 3.04
N LYS A 109 8.37 -20.13 1.86
CA LYS A 109 8.50 -19.16 0.75
C LYS A 109 7.14 -18.65 0.29
N ALA A 110 6.18 -19.55 0.10
CA ALA A 110 4.81 -19.19 -0.25
C ALA A 110 4.16 -18.30 0.81
N TYR A 111 4.33 -18.62 2.10
CA TYR A 111 3.82 -17.81 3.21
C TYR A 111 4.37 -16.39 3.21
N PHE A 112 5.70 -16.23 3.09
CA PHE A 112 6.30 -14.90 3.06
C PHE A 112 5.92 -14.13 1.80
N GLY A 113 5.89 -14.79 0.64
CA GLY A 113 5.43 -14.17 -0.61
C GLY A 113 3.99 -13.67 -0.53
N PHE A 114 3.09 -14.47 0.06
CA PHE A 114 1.70 -14.06 0.29
C PHE A 114 1.60 -12.88 1.26
N ARG A 115 2.36 -12.90 2.36
CA ARG A 115 2.36 -11.79 3.33
C ARG A 115 2.86 -10.49 2.70
N GLU A 116 3.93 -10.56 1.91
CA GLU A 116 4.44 -9.40 1.15
C GLU A 116 3.37 -8.88 0.19
N LYS A 117 2.73 -9.77 -0.57
CA LYS A 117 1.62 -9.42 -1.48
C LYS A 117 0.47 -8.73 -0.76
N ALA A 118 0.04 -9.29 0.38
CA ALA A 118 -1.07 -8.75 1.15
C ALA A 118 -0.75 -7.34 1.68
N VAL A 119 0.49 -7.10 2.12
CA VAL A 119 0.90 -5.76 2.57
C VAL A 119 0.88 -4.77 1.40
N PHE A 120 1.55 -5.08 0.28
CA PHE A 120 1.72 -4.12 -0.81
C PHE A 120 0.47 -3.91 -1.67
N GLN A 121 -0.31 -4.96 -1.92
CA GLN A 121 -1.44 -4.93 -2.86
C GLN A 121 -2.79 -4.72 -2.16
N ILE A 122 -2.88 -4.95 -0.85
CA ILE A 122 -4.15 -4.85 -0.11
C ILE A 122 -4.04 -3.79 0.98
N GLN A 123 -3.15 -3.96 1.96
CA GLN A 123 -3.10 -3.10 3.14
C GLN A 123 -2.72 -1.66 2.81
N ILE A 124 -1.67 -1.44 1.99
CA ILE A 124 -1.23 -0.08 1.62
C ILE A 124 -2.32 0.66 0.83
N PRO A 125 -2.91 0.10 -0.24
CA PRO A 125 -4.01 0.77 -0.96
C PRO A 125 -5.22 1.06 -0.08
N GLN A 126 -5.60 0.13 0.82
CA GLN A 126 -6.71 0.36 1.75
C GLN A 126 -6.40 1.49 2.75
N ALA A 127 -5.20 1.49 3.33
CA ALA A 127 -4.77 2.54 4.24
C ALA A 127 -4.66 3.91 3.56
N MET A 128 -4.22 3.95 2.30
CA MET A 128 -4.27 5.14 1.45
C MET A 128 -5.70 5.63 1.23
N GLN A 129 -6.65 4.73 0.96
CA GLN A 129 -8.06 5.10 0.83
C GLN A 129 -8.64 5.68 2.12
N TYR A 130 -8.30 5.10 3.28
CA TYR A 130 -8.70 5.63 4.57
C TYR A 130 -8.12 7.02 4.84
N PHE A 131 -6.82 7.20 4.56
CA PHE A 131 -6.17 8.51 4.68
C PHE A 131 -6.81 9.56 3.77
N LYS A 132 -7.04 9.21 2.50
CA LYS A 132 -7.73 10.10 1.54
C LYS A 132 -9.16 10.41 1.96
N GLY A 133 -9.89 9.45 2.53
CA GLY A 133 -11.23 9.66 3.04
C GLY A 133 -11.26 10.54 4.30
N ALA A 134 -10.23 10.48 5.14
CA ALA A 134 -10.12 11.26 6.36
C ALA A 134 -9.62 12.69 6.12
N GLU A 135 -8.59 12.88 5.29
CA GLU A 135 -7.94 14.18 5.06
C GLU A 135 -8.28 14.83 3.71
N GLY A 136 -8.92 14.11 2.79
CA GLY A 136 -9.25 14.63 1.45
C GLY A 136 -8.06 14.77 0.50
N ARG A 137 -6.88 14.26 0.85
CA ARG A 137 -5.64 14.39 0.07
C ARG A 137 -4.77 13.13 0.15
N ALA A 138 -3.82 13.01 -0.77
CA ALA A 138 -2.74 12.03 -0.67
C ALA A 138 -1.60 12.55 0.24
N PRO A 139 -0.81 11.66 0.86
CA PRO A 139 0.38 12.07 1.60
C PRO A 139 1.39 12.68 0.63
N LYS A 140 2.00 13.78 1.05
CA LYS A 140 2.91 14.59 0.23
C LYS A 140 4.36 14.15 0.37
N SER A 141 4.70 13.49 1.48
CA SER A 141 6.07 13.11 1.81
C SER A 141 6.16 11.65 2.27
N HIS A 142 7.37 11.12 2.20
CA HIS A 142 7.66 9.77 2.68
C HIS A 142 7.44 9.62 4.19
N GLU A 143 7.80 10.62 4.98
CA GLU A 143 7.64 10.61 6.43
C GLU A 143 6.16 10.63 6.84
N GLU A 144 5.34 11.41 6.13
CA GLU A 144 3.90 11.43 6.32
C GLU A 144 3.29 10.07 5.97
N PHE A 145 3.71 9.46 4.86
CA PHE A 145 3.27 8.11 4.48
C PHE A 145 3.63 7.08 5.57
N MET A 146 4.86 7.09 6.09
CA MET A 146 5.26 6.13 7.13
C MET A 146 4.47 6.32 8.42
N SER A 147 4.33 7.55 8.91
CA SER A 147 3.63 7.81 10.18
C SER A 147 2.11 7.68 10.07
N LYS A 148 1.48 8.32 9.08
CA LYS A 148 0.02 8.42 8.98
C LYS A 148 -0.64 7.21 8.32
N ILE A 149 0.11 6.40 7.58
CA ILE A 149 -0.44 5.26 6.87
C ILE A 149 0.13 3.97 7.44
N ILE A 150 1.46 3.83 7.50
CA ILE A 150 2.07 2.58 7.97
C ILE A 150 1.87 2.40 9.48
N GLU A 151 2.28 3.38 10.29
CA GLU A 151 2.18 3.29 11.76
C GLU A 151 0.73 3.37 12.23
N ALA A 152 -0.07 4.31 11.72
CA ALA A 152 -1.47 4.45 12.11
C ALA A 152 -2.31 3.19 11.84
N ASN A 153 -2.02 2.46 10.75
CA ASN A 153 -2.72 1.21 10.41
C ASN A 153 -1.98 -0.05 10.88
N ASN A 154 -0.92 0.10 11.70
CA ASN A 154 -0.11 -1.01 12.22
C ASN A 154 0.41 -1.97 11.13
N ILE A 155 0.71 -1.43 9.94
CA ILE A 155 1.16 -2.23 8.80
C ILE A 155 2.62 -2.64 9.03
N LYS A 156 2.87 -3.94 9.05
CA LYS A 156 4.22 -4.48 9.23
C LYS A 156 4.91 -4.62 7.87
N LEU A 157 5.67 -3.60 7.49
CA LEU A 157 6.51 -3.66 6.29
C LEU A 157 7.55 -4.78 6.42
N PRO A 158 7.77 -5.57 5.34
CA PRO A 158 8.84 -6.55 5.30
C PRO A 158 10.21 -5.90 5.53
N GLU A 159 11.12 -6.62 6.19
CA GLU A 159 12.49 -6.16 6.32
C GLU A 159 13.20 -6.25 4.97
N LEU A 160 13.76 -5.13 4.50
CA LEU A 160 14.58 -5.08 3.28
C LEU A 160 16.02 -5.49 3.57
N ASN A 161 16.78 -5.79 2.50
CA ASN A 161 18.22 -5.94 2.60
C ASN A 161 18.88 -4.63 3.05
N PRO A 162 20.00 -4.66 3.79
CA PRO A 162 20.59 -3.46 4.42
C PRO A 162 21.06 -2.38 3.44
N ARG A 163 21.22 -2.73 2.16
CA ARG A 163 21.59 -1.79 1.09
C ARG A 163 20.37 -1.21 0.36
N GLN A 164 19.15 -1.59 0.74
CA GLN A 164 17.90 -1.17 0.10
C GLN A 164 17.10 -0.30 1.07
N LYS A 165 16.36 0.67 0.54
CA LYS A 165 15.54 1.59 1.34
C LYS A 165 14.15 1.72 0.74
N TYR A 166 13.16 1.86 1.61
CA TYR A 166 11.81 2.26 1.21
C TYR A 166 11.79 3.75 0.90
N ILE A 167 11.19 4.12 -0.22
CA ILE A 167 10.98 5.50 -0.65
C ILE A 167 9.57 5.60 -1.18
N TYR A 168 8.80 6.57 -0.70
CA TYR A 168 7.48 6.85 -1.22
C TYR A 168 7.58 7.82 -2.40
N ASP A 169 6.86 7.54 -3.48
CA ASP A 169 6.75 8.41 -4.66
C ASP A 169 5.37 9.08 -4.66
N PRO A 170 5.27 10.40 -4.36
CA PRO A 170 3.99 11.10 -4.29
C PRO A 170 3.25 11.19 -5.63
N GLU A 171 3.96 11.14 -6.76
CA GLU A 171 3.35 11.23 -8.08
C GLU A 171 2.60 9.94 -8.43
N LYS A 172 3.16 8.80 -8.00
CA LYS A 172 2.59 7.47 -8.24
C LYS A 172 1.72 6.99 -7.09
N GLU A 173 1.79 7.66 -5.94
CA GLU A 173 1.14 7.28 -4.68
C GLU A 173 1.51 5.86 -4.22
N GLU A 174 2.73 5.42 -4.55
CA GLU A 174 3.18 4.05 -4.33
C GLU A 174 4.50 4.00 -3.55
N LEU A 175 4.66 2.95 -2.76
CA LEU A 175 5.91 2.64 -2.08
C LEU A 175 6.88 1.98 -3.06
N MET A 176 8.08 2.56 -3.17
CA MET A 176 9.17 2.10 -4.00
C MET A 176 10.33 1.61 -3.13
N VAL A 177 11.17 0.76 -3.70
CA VAL A 177 12.42 0.28 -3.11
C VAL A 177 13.57 0.80 -3.94
N GLN A 178 14.44 1.60 -3.32
CA GLN A 178 15.69 2.03 -3.93
C GLN A 178 16.74 0.93 -3.75
N ARG A 179 17.38 0.52 -4.85
CA ARG A 179 18.44 -0.50 -4.87
C ARG A 179 19.70 0.08 -5.51
N PRO A 180 20.89 -0.13 -4.95
CA PRO A 180 22.14 0.18 -5.65
C PRO A 180 22.29 -0.77 -6.84
N ARG A 181 22.68 -0.24 -8.00
CA ARG A 181 23.11 -1.06 -9.15
C ARG A 181 24.48 -1.67 -8.94
#